data_AF-A0A949YIS9-F1
#
_entry.id   AF-A0A949YIS9-F1
#
_cell.length_a   1.000
_cell.length_b   1.000
_cell.length_c   1.000
_cell.angle_alpha   90.00
_cell.angle_beta   90.00
_cell.angle_gamma   90.00
#
_symmetry.space_group_name_H-M   'P 1'
#
loop_
_entity.id
_entity.type
_entity.pdbx_description
1 polymer ?
#
loop_
_entity_poly.entity_id
_entity_poly.type
_entity_poly.pdbx_seq_one_letter_code
_entity_poly.pdbx_strand_id
1 'polypeptide(L)'
;MSRLTSLWRVLTLHCEAASELSSRELDDSLPRLDRAALFCHVLACRSCLRFRAQVRLIRKAVRRRAQLLAETDSTEDRLSTEARYRIALKCREDGRNDAGAETTLE
;
A
#
# COMPACT_ATOMS: atom_id res chain seq x y z
N MET A 1 19.19 -23.48 10.17
CA MET A 1 18.94 -23.66 8.72
C MET A 1 17.98 -22.62 8.13
N SER A 2 17.90 -21.39 8.68
CA SER A 2 16.90 -20.37 8.27
C SER A 2 17.43 -19.24 7.38
N ARG A 3 18.75 -19.19 7.12
CA ARG A 3 19.38 -18.13 6.33
C ARG A 3 19.37 -18.41 4.82
N LEU A 4 19.38 -19.68 4.42
CA LEU A 4 19.38 -20.06 3.00
C LEU A 4 18.05 -19.74 2.30
N THR A 5 16.90 -19.98 2.94
CA THR A 5 15.58 -19.64 2.37
C THR A 5 15.39 -18.12 2.19
N SER A 6 15.92 -17.31 3.11
CA SER A 6 15.85 -15.85 3.02
C SER A 6 16.73 -15.30 1.88
N LEU A 7 17.94 -15.83 1.72
CA LEU A 7 18.82 -15.49 0.60
C LEU A 7 18.26 -15.95 -0.75
N TRP A 8 17.62 -17.13 -0.78
CA TRP A 8 16.96 -17.62 -1.99
C TRP A 8 15.79 -16.74 -2.40
N ARG A 9 14.96 -16.28 -1.45
CA ARG A 9 13.84 -15.35 -1.70
C ARG A 9 14.32 -13.99 -2.24
N VAL A 10 15.52 -13.54 -1.86
CA VAL A 10 16.16 -12.33 -2.40
C VAL A 10 16.66 -12.54 -3.84
N LEU A 11 17.23 -13.71 -4.13
CA LEU A 11 17.71 -14.10 -5.47
C LEU A 11 16.57 -14.47 -6.45
N THR A 12 15.42 -14.94 -5.95
CA THR A 12 14.23 -15.30 -6.75
C THR A 12 13.19 -14.19 -6.83
N LEU A 13 13.33 -13.09 -6.08
CA LEU A 13 12.48 -11.92 -6.28
C LEU A 13 12.89 -11.25 -7.60
N HIS A 14 12.05 -11.42 -8.61
CA HIS A 14 12.23 -10.78 -9.91
C HIS A 14 11.94 -9.29 -9.79
N CYS A 15 12.56 -8.47 -10.66
CA CYS A 15 12.35 -7.03 -10.69
C CYS A 15 10.86 -6.65 -10.80
N GLU A 16 10.07 -7.47 -11.50
CA GLU A 16 8.61 -7.34 -11.60
C GLU A 16 7.93 -7.43 -10.22
N ALA A 17 8.12 -8.54 -9.51
CA ALA A 17 7.59 -8.72 -8.15
C ALA A 17 8.12 -7.65 -7.17
N ALA A 18 9.37 -7.22 -7.33
CA ALA A 18 9.94 -6.13 -6.53
C ALA A 18 9.27 -4.77 -6.82
N SER A 19 8.92 -4.50 -8.08
CA SER A 19 8.19 -3.29 -8.47
C SER A 19 6.76 -3.31 -7.96
N GLU A 20 6.09 -4.47 -8.03
CA GLU A 20 4.75 -4.68 -7.50
C GLU A 20 4.70 -4.48 -5.98
N LEU A 21 5.60 -5.15 -5.24
CA LEU A 21 5.72 -4.98 -3.79
C LEU A 21 6.07 -3.52 -3.44
N SER A 22 6.91 -2.86 -4.22
CA SER A 22 7.21 -1.43 -4.01
C SER A 22 5.99 -0.55 -4.20
N SER A 23 5.09 -0.88 -5.13
CA SER A 23 3.81 -0.17 -5.28
C SER A 23 2.88 -0.48 -4.11
N ARG A 24 2.76 -1.75 -3.74
CA ARG A 24 1.89 -2.21 -2.65
C ARG A 24 2.29 -1.63 -1.29
N GLU A 25 3.59 -1.44 -1.00
CA GLU A 25 4.07 -0.75 0.21
C GLU A 25 3.56 0.69 0.31
N LEU A 26 3.24 1.32 -0.83
CA LEU A 26 2.77 2.69 -0.82
C LEU A 26 1.30 2.75 -0.43
N ASP A 27 0.49 1.79 -0.84
CA ASP A 27 -0.95 1.81 -0.62
C ASP A 27 -1.34 1.09 0.67
N ASP A 28 -0.70 -0.04 0.97
CA ASP A 28 -1.00 -0.90 2.12
C ASP A 28 0.22 -1.21 3.00
N SER A 29 -0.07 -1.73 4.20
CA SER A 29 0.95 -2.24 5.12
C SER A 29 1.44 -3.62 4.66
N LEU A 30 2.67 -3.70 4.15
CA LEU A 30 3.26 -4.99 3.78
C LEU A 30 3.63 -5.85 5.00
N PRO A 31 3.53 -7.19 4.89
CA PRO A 31 4.09 -8.12 5.86
C PRO A 31 5.60 -7.86 6.07
N ARG A 32 6.07 -7.93 7.31
CA ARG A 32 7.46 -7.58 7.67
C ARG A 32 8.51 -8.39 6.89
N LEU A 33 8.21 -9.64 6.55
CA LEU A 33 9.09 -10.50 5.77
C LEU A 33 9.24 -10.04 4.32
N ASP A 34 8.13 -9.63 3.69
CA ASP A 34 8.14 -9.17 2.31
C ASP A 34 8.83 -7.80 2.20
N ARG A 35 8.70 -6.99 3.25
CA ARG A 35 9.44 -5.73 3.38
C ARG A 35 10.96 -5.95 3.46
N ALA A 36 11.40 -6.96 4.22
CA ALA A 36 12.82 -7.30 4.33
C ALA A 36 13.36 -7.84 2.99
N ALA A 37 12.63 -8.74 2.33
CA ALA A 37 13.00 -9.27 1.02
C ALA A 37 13.11 -8.16 -0.04
N LEU A 38 12.13 -7.25 -0.08
CA LEU A 38 12.14 -6.10 -0.98
C LEU A 38 13.33 -5.17 -0.67
N PHE A 39 13.62 -4.91 0.60
CA PHE A 39 14.75 -4.06 0.99
C PHE A 39 16.09 -4.65 0.50
N CYS A 40 16.31 -5.95 0.72
CA CYS A 40 17.50 -6.64 0.24
C CYS A 40 17.63 -6.59 -1.30
N HIS A 41 16.54 -6.84 -2.04
CA HIS A 41 16.55 -6.78 -3.50
C HIS A 41 16.85 -5.36 -4.00
N VAL A 42 16.23 -4.34 -3.41
CA VAL A 42 16.46 -2.93 -3.79
C VAL A 42 17.91 -2.49 -3.54
N LEU A 43 18.57 -3.02 -2.50
CA LEU A 43 19.99 -2.76 -2.27
C LEU A 43 20.89 -3.42 -3.32
N ALA A 44 20.51 -4.61 -3.81
CA ALA A 44 21.27 -5.35 -4.82
C ALA A 44 20.98 -4.89 -6.26
N CYS A 45 19.78 -4.35 -6.53
CA CYS A 45 19.32 -3.98 -7.86
C CYS A 45 19.17 -2.46 -8.03
N ARG A 46 20.09 -1.86 -8.80
CA ARG A 46 20.11 -0.41 -9.06
C ARG A 46 18.85 0.09 -9.78
N SER A 47 18.24 -0.72 -10.65
CA SER A 47 17.00 -0.38 -11.35
C SER A 47 15.83 -0.25 -10.38
N CYS A 48 15.66 -1.23 -9.49
CA CYS A 48 14.62 -1.19 -8.45
C CYS A 48 14.85 -0.05 -7.43
N LEU A 49 16.12 0.28 -7.14
CA LEU A 49 16.46 1.46 -6.33
C LEU A 49 15.98 2.76 -6.99
N ARG A 50 16.26 2.93 -8.29
CA ARG A 50 15.82 4.12 -9.05
C ARG A 50 14.30 4.21 -9.12
N PHE A 51 13.63 3.10 -9.43
CA PHE A 51 12.16 3.03 -9.48
C PHE A 51 11.56 3.45 -8.13
N ARG A 52 12.05 2.87 -7.03
CA ARG A 52 11.55 3.19 -5.68
C ARG A 52 11.76 4.66 -5.31
N ALA A 53 12.87 5.27 -5.73
CA ALA A 53 13.10 6.69 -5.54
C ALA A 53 12.11 7.56 -6.34
N GLN A 54 11.84 7.21 -7.61
CA GLN A 54 10.91 7.93 -8.47
C GLN A 54 9.48 7.89 -7.92
N VAL A 55 8.96 6.71 -7.58
CA VAL A 55 7.58 6.58 -7.11
C VAL A 55 7.38 7.29 -5.75
N ARG A 56 8.38 7.24 -4.85
CA ARG A 56 8.34 8.01 -3.60
C ARG A 56 8.35 9.52 -3.83
N LEU A 57 9.13 10.01 -4.79
CA LEU A 57 9.15 11.41 -5.15
C LEU A 57 7.78 11.87 -5.64
N ILE A 58 7.16 11.10 -6.55
CA ILE A 58 5.82 11.36 -7.06
C ILE A 58 4.81 11.38 -5.90
N ARG A 59 4.81 10.36 -5.04
CA ARG A 59 3.91 10.29 -3.88
C ARG A 59 4.08 11.49 -2.95
N LYS A 60 5.31 11.92 -2.70
CA LYS A 60 5.59 13.11 -1.87
C LYS A 60 5.05 14.39 -2.52
N ALA A 61 5.27 14.56 -3.82
CA ALA A 61 4.78 15.72 -4.57
C ALA A 61 3.24 15.79 -4.57
N VAL A 62 2.57 14.66 -4.83
CA VAL A 62 1.11 14.55 -4.80
C VAL A 62 0.56 14.85 -3.41
N ARG A 63 1.14 14.26 -2.35
CA ARG A 63 0.70 14.52 -0.97
C ARG A 63 0.89 15.97 -0.58
N ARG A 64 2.01 16.59 -0.94
CA ARG A 64 2.25 18.01 -0.67
C ARG A 64 1.24 18.90 -1.40
N ARG A 65 0.92 18.58 -2.66
CA ARG A 65 -0.10 19.30 -3.42
C ARG A 65 -1.49 19.15 -2.77
N ALA A 66 -1.86 17.94 -2.34
CA ALA A 66 -3.13 17.70 -1.66
C ALA A 66 -3.23 18.48 -0.34
N GLN A 67 -2.13 18.56 0.43
CA GLN A 67 -2.08 19.37 1.66
C GLN A 67 -2.26 20.86 1.38
N LEU A 68 -1.56 21.40 0.38
CA LEU A 68 -1.70 22.82 0.00
C LEU A 68 -3.13 23.14 -0.46
N LEU A 69 -3.76 22.25 -1.23
CA LEU A 69 -5.16 22.42 -1.65
C LEU A 69 -6.11 22.37 -0.45
N ALA A 70 -5.89 21.47 0.50
CA ALA A 70 -6.71 21.35 1.71
C ALA A 70 -6.59 22.57 2.65
N GLU A 71 -5.44 23.26 2.67
CA GLU A 71 -5.28 24.52 3.42
C GLU A 71 -6.03 25.69 2.77
N THR A 72 -6.10 25.74 1.44
CA THR A 72 -6.84 26.78 0.71
C THR A 72 -8.34 26.49 0.61
N ASP A 73 -8.75 25.22 0.66
CA ASP A 73 -10.14 24.78 0.61
C ASP A 73 -10.77 24.73 2.00
N SER A 74 -10.82 25.89 2.64
CA SER A 74 -11.55 26.05 3.88
C SER A 74 -13.04 26.10 3.57
N THR A 75 -13.71 24.95 3.68
CA THR A 75 -15.13 24.72 4.08
C THR A 75 -16.09 24.10 3.05
N GLU A 76 -15.81 24.05 1.75
CA GLU A 76 -16.82 23.60 0.75
C GLU A 76 -16.64 22.17 0.18
N ASP A 77 -15.43 21.60 0.08
CA ASP A 77 -15.24 20.28 -0.59
C ASP A 77 -15.26 19.07 0.37
N ARG A 78 -15.75 19.25 1.59
CA ARG A 78 -15.95 18.11 2.51
C ARG A 78 -17.28 17.46 2.20
N LEU A 79 -17.28 16.14 2.01
CA LEU A 79 -18.50 15.33 1.94
C LEU A 79 -19.51 15.79 3.01
N SER A 80 -20.77 16.00 2.60
CA SER A 80 -21.84 16.33 3.54
C SER A 80 -21.94 15.26 4.62
N THR A 81 -22.43 15.62 5.79
CA THR A 81 -22.62 14.68 6.91
C THR A 81 -23.46 13.48 6.49
N GLU A 82 -24.46 13.72 5.63
CA GLU A 82 -25.32 12.69 5.05
C GLU A 82 -24.56 11.75 4.10
N ALA A 83 -23.72 12.31 3.21
CA ALA A 83 -22.89 11.49 2.32
C ALA A 83 -21.91 10.61 3.11
N ARG A 84 -21.29 11.16 4.17
CA ARG A 84 -20.42 10.38 5.07
C ARG A 84 -21.17 9.27 5.80
N TYR A 85 -22.37 9.55 6.29
CA TYR A 85 -23.20 8.56 6.98
C TYR A 85 -23.55 7.38 6.05
N ARG A 86 -23.98 7.67 4.81
CA ARG A 86 -24.29 6.62 3.82
C ARG A 86 -23.09 5.75 3.48
N ILE A 87 -21.91 6.34 3.27
CA ILE A 87 -20.67 5.59 3.01
C ILE A 87 -20.31 4.71 4.20
N ALA A 88 -20.36 5.27 5.43
CA ALA A 88 -20.03 4.53 6.64
C ALA A 88 -20.99 3.35 6.90
N LEU A 89 -22.29 3.51 6.58
CA LEU A 89 -23.26 2.44 6.70
C LEU A 89 -22.94 1.30 5.73
N LYS A 90 -22.66 1.63 4.45
CA LYS A 90 -22.33 0.63 3.43
C LYS A 90 -21.07 -0.17 3.79
N CYS A 91 -20.00 0.48 4.21
CA CYS A 91 -18.78 -0.20 4.63
C CYS A 91 -18.99 -1.15 5.83
N ARG A 92 -19.94 -0.85 6.73
CA ARG A 92 -20.30 -1.74 7.85
C ARG A 92 -21.13 -2.94 7.40
N GLU A 93 -21.98 -2.77 6.39
CA GLU A 93 -22.73 -3.87 5.77
C GLU A 93 -21.78 -4.81 5.04
N ASP A 94 -20.88 -4.28 4.22
CA ASP A 94 -19.92 -5.06 3.44
C ASP A 94 -18.99 -5.85 4.38
N GLY A 95 -18.46 -5.23 5.42
CA GLY A 95 -17.64 -5.92 6.42
C GLY A 95 -18.40 -7.00 7.23
N ARG A 96 -19.74 -6.89 7.34
CA ARG A 96 -20.59 -7.94 7.95
C ARG A 96 -20.86 -9.07 6.96
N ASN A 97 -20.99 -8.76 5.68
CA ASN A 97 -21.20 -9.73 4.61
C ASN A 97 -19.95 -10.59 4.38
N ASP A 98 -18.77 -9.98 4.45
CA ASP A 98 -17.48 -10.67 4.37
C ASP A 98 -17.28 -11.62 5.57
N ALA A 99 -17.62 -11.19 6.79
CA ALA A 99 -17.56 -12.04 7.99
C ALA A 99 -18.61 -13.17 8.00
N GLY A 100 -19.79 -12.95 7.40
CA GLY A 100 -20.83 -13.96 7.26
C GLY A 100 -20.54 -15.00 6.17
N ALA A 101 -19.78 -14.63 5.13
CA ALA A 101 -19.31 -15.55 4.10
C ALA A 101 -18.28 -16.55 4.65
N GLU A 102 -17.46 -16.16 5.63
CA GLU A 102 -16.51 -17.05 6.30
C GLU A 102 -17.18 -18.05 7.27
N THR A 103 -18.42 -17.80 7.73
CA THR A 103 -19.12 -18.69 8.69
C THR A 103 -20.05 -19.73 8.03
N THR A 104 -20.15 -19.76 6.70
CA THR A 104 -21.05 -20.69 5.97
C THR A 104 -20.31 -21.86 5.31
N LEU A 105 -19.00 -21.99 5.55
CA LEU A 105 -18.17 -23.12 5.11
C LEU A 105 -17.63 -23.89 6.32
N GLU A 106 -18.53 -24.48 7.11
CA GLU A 106 -18.22 -25.64 7.98
C GLU A 106 -19.16 -26.80 7.64
#